data_AF-A0A9D5SZF9-F1
#
_entry.id   AF-A0A9D5SZF9-F1
#
_cell.length_a   1.000
_cell.length_b   1.000
_cell.length_c   1.000
_cell.angle_alpha   90.00
_cell.angle_beta   90.00
_cell.angle_gamma   90.00
#
_symmetry.space_group_name_H-M   'P 1'
#
loop_
_entity.id
_entity.type
_entity.pdbx_description
1 polymer ?
#
loop_
_entity_poly.entity_id
_entity_poly.type
_entity_poly.pdbx_seq_one_letter_code
_entity_poly.pdbx_strand_id
1 'polypeptide(L)' 'MSDFEYKRAVREIQQFLRYISLTERGIPYLVADGVFGVQTEDAVKIFQRIFELPITGIVNTATWERMRQEYLVRRAIADR' A
#
# COMPACT_ATOMS: atom_id res chain seq x y z
N MET A 1 -14.78 6.91 -12.67
CA MET A 1 -14.29 5.64 -12.10
C MET A 1 -15.49 4.88 -11.59
N SER A 2 -15.69 3.65 -12.07
CA SER A 2 -16.75 2.76 -11.60
C SER A 2 -16.43 2.19 -10.21
N ASP A 3 -17.45 1.68 -9.51
CA ASP A 3 -17.25 0.95 -8.23
C ASP A 3 -16.26 -0.21 -8.38
N PHE A 4 -16.33 -0.93 -9.51
CA PHE A 4 -15.41 -2.02 -9.82
C PHE A 4 -13.95 -1.54 -9.93
N GLU A 5 -13.71 -0.45 -10.66
CA GLU A 5 -12.38 0.13 -10.80
C GLU A 5 -11.84 0.66 -9.47
N TYR A 6 -12.68 1.32 -8.68
CA TYR A 6 -12.32 1.78 -7.34
C TYR A 6 -11.90 0.62 -6.45
N LYS A 7 -12.75 -0.43 -6.36
CA LYS A 7 -12.47 -1.60 -5.53
C LYS A 7 -11.21 -2.34 -5.97
N ARG A 8 -10.94 -2.38 -7.28
CA ARG A 8 -9.69 -2.92 -7.82
C ARG A 8 -8.49 -2.09 -7.39
N ALA A 9 -8.54 -0.76 -7.50
CA ALA A 9 -7.46 0.11 -7.08
C ALA A 9 -7.15 -0.03 -5.58
N VAL A 10 -8.18 -0.15 -4.74
CA VAL A 10 -8.00 -0.38 -3.29
C VAL A 10 -7.33 -1.72 -3.02
N ARG A 11 -7.72 -2.79 -3.73
CA ARG A 11 -7.04 -4.09 -3.61
C ARG A 11 -5.57 -4.02 -3.99
N GLU A 12 -5.22 -3.27 -5.04
CA GLU A 12 -3.83 -3.08 -5.43
C GLU A 12 -3.02 -2.35 -4.34
N ILE A 13 -3.57 -1.28 -3.73
CA ILE A 13 -2.94 -0.60 -2.57
C ILE A 13 -2.72 -1.58 -1.41
N GLN A 14 -3.75 -2.35 -1.05
CA GLN A 14 -3.67 -3.33 0.04
C GLN A 14 -2.65 -4.44 -0.26
N GLN A 15 -2.53 -4.87 -1.51
CA GLN A 15 -1.52 -5.84 -1.93
C GLN A 15 -0.10 -5.27 -1.81
N PHE A 16 0.12 -4.02 -2.26
CA PHE A 16 1.43 -3.38 -2.10
C PHE A 16 1.83 -3.30 -0.63
N LEU A 17 0.95 -2.77 0.23
CA LEU A 17 1.18 -2.66 1.66
C LEU A 17 1.44 -4.02 2.31
N ARG A 18 0.66 -5.05 1.95
CA ARG A 18 0.87 -6.43 2.42
C ARG A 18 2.27 -6.96 2.08
N TYR A 19 2.73 -6.82 0.84
CA TYR A 19 4.07 -7.27 0.46
C TYR A 19 5.17 -6.47 1.15
N ILE A 20 4.97 -5.17 1.32
CA ILE A 20 5.95 -4.29 1.99
C ILE A 20 6.04 -4.62 3.49
N SER A 21 4.91 -4.97 4.13
CA SER A 21 4.88 -5.39 5.54
C SER A 21 5.73 -6.61 5.86
N LEU A 22 6.09 -7.42 4.86
CA LEU A 22 6.93 -8.60 5.05
C LEU A 22 8.36 -8.26 5.47
N THR A 23 8.85 -7.06 5.14
CA THR A 23 10.19 -6.60 5.55
C THR A 23 10.14 -5.32 6.39
N GLU A 24 9.10 -4.49 6.21
CA GLU A 24 8.90 -3.27 6.99
C GLU A 24 7.99 -3.53 8.20
N ARG A 25 8.62 -3.89 9.33
CA ARG A 25 7.93 -4.29 10.59
C ARG A 25 6.90 -3.29 11.12
N GLY A 26 6.93 -2.03 10.68
CA GLY A 26 5.97 -1.00 11.10
C GLY A 26 4.63 -1.05 10.35
N ILE A 27 4.59 -1.61 9.14
CA ILE A 27 3.38 -1.59 8.29
C ILE A 27 2.50 -2.79 8.67
N PRO A 28 1.20 -2.58 9.00
CA PRO A 28 0.28 -3.68 9.26
C PRO A 28 0.13 -4.61 8.06
N TYR A 29 0.00 -5.91 8.33
CA TYR A 29 -0.38 -6.88 7.31
C TYR A 29 -1.87 -6.75 6.98
N LEU A 30 -2.19 -6.51 5.71
CA LEU A 30 -3.57 -6.27 5.27
C LEU A 30 -4.15 -7.44 4.45
N VAL A 31 -5.46 -7.65 4.60
CA VAL A 31 -6.27 -8.43 3.65
C VAL A 31 -6.68 -7.49 2.52
N ALA A 32 -6.53 -7.95 1.27
CA ALA A 32 -6.91 -7.18 0.08
C ALA A 32 -8.40 -7.37 -0.27
N ASP A 33 -9.29 -6.81 0.56
CA ASP A 33 -10.75 -6.90 0.41
C ASP A 33 -11.35 -5.85 -0.54
N GLY A 34 -10.58 -4.81 -0.87
CA GLY A 34 -10.99 -3.69 -1.71
C GLY A 34 -11.76 -2.60 -0.97
N VAL A 35 -11.73 -2.58 0.36
CA VAL A 35 -12.35 -1.54 1.19
C VAL A 35 -11.28 -0.63 1.78
N PHE A 36 -11.36 0.66 1.46
CA PHE A 36 -10.45 1.67 2.02
C PHE A 36 -11.00 2.14 3.37
N GLY A 37 -10.90 1.26 4.38
CA GLY A 37 -11.26 1.56 5.76
C GLY A 37 -10.09 2.07 6.60
N VAL A 38 -10.34 2.26 7.89
CA VAL A 38 -9.38 2.79 8.89
C VAL A 38 -8.04 2.03 8.86
N GLN A 39 -8.08 0.69 8.77
CA GLN A 39 -6.86 -0.12 8.72
C GLN A 39 -6.00 0.18 7.48
N THR A 40 -6.64 0.39 6.32
CA THR A 40 -5.94 0.74 5.08
C THR A 40 -5.36 2.15 5.20
N GLU A 41 -6.13 3.11 5.71
CA GLU A 41 -5.67 4.49 5.92
C GLU A 41 -4.47 4.57 6.87
N ASP A 42 -4.51 3.85 8.00
CA ASP A 42 -3.42 3.82 8.97
C ASP A 42 -2.15 3.21 8.38
N ALA A 43 -2.29 2.12 7.62
CA ALA A 43 -1.16 1.53 6.90
C ALA A 43 -0.57 2.49 5.86
N VAL A 44 -1.41 3.28 5.16
CA VAL A 44 -0.95 4.33 4.24
C VAL A 44 -0.19 5.43 4.98
N LYS A 45 -0.69 5.90 6.14
CA LYS A 45 0.02 6.90 6.96
C LYS A 45 1.37 6.40 7.44
N ILE A 46 1.44 5.15 7.89
CA ILE A 46 2.70 4.54 8.32
C ILE A 46 3.67 4.41 7.14
N PHE A 47 3.19 3.95 5.99
CA PHE A 47 3.99 3.91 4.77
C PHE A 47 4.53 5.29 4.40
N GLN A 48 3.68 6.31 4.36
CA GLN A 48 4.08 7.68 4.06
C GLN A 48 5.15 8.18 5.02
N ARG A 49 5.01 7.88 6.32
CA ARG A 49 6.02 8.22 7.33
C ARG A 49 7.36 7.52 7.09
N ILE A 50 7.36 6.22 6.80
CA ILE A 50 8.58 5.43 6.56
C ILE A 50 9.34 5.95 5.33
N PHE A 51 8.61 6.35 4.30
CA PHE A 51 9.17 6.76 3.02
C PHE A 51 9.21 8.28 2.82
N GLU A 52 9.13 9.03 3.92
CA GLU A 52 9.30 10.49 3.99
C GLU A 52 8.36 11.27 3.04
N LEU A 53 7.14 10.77 2.87
CA LEU A 53 6.05 11.44 2.16
C LEU A 53 5.16 12.23 3.12
N PRO A 54 4.40 13.23 2.64
CA PRO A 54 3.35 13.87 3.44
C PRO A 54 2.37 12.83 4.01
N ILE A 55 2.19 12.82 5.33
CA ILE A 55 1.40 11.82 6.07
C ILE A 55 -0.09 12.22 6.04
N THR A 56 -0.74 12.02 4.89
CA THR A 56 -2.13 12.40 4.66
C THR A 56 -3.11 11.25 4.85
N GLY A 57 -2.66 9.99 4.80
CA GLY A 57 -3.53 8.81 4.68
C GLY A 57 -4.20 8.68 3.31
N ILE A 58 -3.95 9.62 2.39
CA ILE A 58 -4.52 9.64 1.04
C ILE A 58 -3.47 9.14 0.05
N VAL A 59 -3.86 8.18 -0.79
CA VAL A 59 -3.00 7.68 -1.87
C VAL A 59 -3.13 8.57 -3.11
N ASN A 60 -2.22 9.53 -3.23
CA ASN A 60 -2.02 10.30 -4.47
C ASN A 60 -1.00 9.62 -5.40
N THR A 61 -0.74 10.22 -6.57
CA THR A 61 0.20 9.68 -7.57
C THR A 61 1.61 9.42 -6.99
N ALA A 62 2.13 10.31 -6.15
CA ALA A 62 3.44 10.14 -5.54
C ALA A 62 3.47 8.95 -4.56
N THR A 63 2.43 8.81 -3.74
CA THR A 63 2.28 7.68 -2.81
C THR A 63 2.13 6.36 -3.58
N TRP A 64 1.30 6.35 -4.63
CA TRP A 64 1.09 5.17 -5.47
C TRP A 64 2.38 4.69 -6.14
N GLU A 65 3.11 5.59 -6.79
CA GLU A 65 4.33 5.22 -7.49
C GLU A 65 5.39 4.70 -6.53
N ARG A 66 5.53 5.33 -5.34
CA ARG A 66 6.44 4.82 -4.32
C ARG A 66 6.03 3.42 -3.83
N MET A 67 4.75 3.19 -3.54
CA MET A 67 4.26 1.85 -3.14
C MET A 67 4.56 0.80 -4.21
N ARG A 68 4.31 1.14 -5.48
CA ARG A 68 4.56 0.25 -6.62
C ARG A 68 6.03 -0.11 -6.74
N GLN A 69 6.93 0.85 -6.59
CA GLN A 69 8.38 0.60 -6.63
C GLN A 69 8.82 -0.34 -5.50
N GLU A 70 8.42 -0.05 -4.26
CA GLU A 70 8.77 -0.85 -3.09
C GLU A 70 8.20 -2.28 -3.16
N TYR A 71 6.99 -2.43 -3.74
CA TYR A 71 6.39 -3.72 -4.05
C TYR A 71 7.21 -4.51 -5.07
N LEU A 72 7.58 -3.89 -6.19
CA LEU A 72 8.35 -4.56 -7.25
C LEU A 72 9.72 -5.04 -6.74
N VAL A 73 10.40 -4.23 -5.94
CA VAL A 73 11.69 -4.59 -5.32
C VAL A 73 11.55 -5.82 -4.43
N ARG A 74 10.57 -5.84 -3.53
CA ARG A 74 10.38 -6.96 -2.58
C ARG A 74 9.88 -8.22 -3.25
N ARG A 75 9.01 -8.09 -4.24
CA ARG A 75 8.53 -9.23 -5.02
C ARG A 75 9.68 -9.90 -5.78
N ALA A 76 10.55 -9.11 -6.42
CA ALA A 76 11.72 -9.66 -7.12
C ALA A 76 12.71 -10.38 -6.18
N ILE A 77 12.73 -10.04 -4.89
CA ILE A 77 13.52 -10.76 -3.87
C ILE A 77 12.82 -12.05 -3.45
N ALA A 78 11.50 -12.03 -3.26
CA ALA A 78 10.72 -13.20 -2.81
C ALA A 78 10.59 -14.30 -3.88
N ASP A 79 10.65 -13.93 -5.17
CA ASP A 79 10.55 -14.86 -6.30
C ASP A 79 11.92 -15.49 -6.69
N ARG A 80 12.99 -15.27 -5.91
CA ARG A 80 14.32 -15.90 -6.07
C ARG A 80 14.50 -17.09 -5.15
#